data_AF-A0A8J2APW6-F1
#
_entry.id   AF-A0A8J2APW6-F1
#
_cell.length_a   1.000
_cell.length_b   1.000
_cell.length_c   1.000
_cell.angle_alpha   90.00
_cell.angle_beta   90.00
_cell.angle_gamma   90.00
#
_symmetry.space_group_name_H-M   'P 1'
#
loop_
_entity.id
_entity.type
_entity.pdbx_description
1 polymer ?
#
loop_
_entity_poly.entity_id
_entity_poly.type
_entity_poly.pdbx_seq_one_letter_code
_entity_poly.pdbx_strand_id
1 'polypeptide(L)'
;MAARTLLSLSLFVAALVGPVAAQAASYQTILGGFYSDPNHYKPGSLEGIRLLGFPNAGEDFAFTGTDDGQTFWRVGGKVLDASGFPNGPVKLTANFAEKGGPPDFVGTYLPQNGGAIVWQDNNKWVQQKEAMLNFATQPAADRFSQGMVSGFILACFVGGLLFWRMKSGGPRSGLD
;
A
#
# COMPACT_ATOMS: atom_id res chain seq x y z
N MET A 1 36.81 -57.14 13.63
CA MET A 1 36.73 -56.07 12.60
C MET A 1 35.49 -55.25 12.91
N ALA A 2 35.65 -54.04 13.46
CA ALA A 2 34.54 -53.20 13.90
C ALA A 2 34.12 -52.26 12.76
N ALA A 3 32.87 -52.37 12.32
CA ALA A 3 32.26 -51.49 11.34
C ALA A 3 32.05 -50.10 11.97
N ARG A 4 32.71 -49.08 11.41
CA ARG A 4 32.54 -47.68 11.82
C ARG A 4 31.41 -47.07 11.02
N THR A 5 30.31 -46.80 11.71
CA THR A 5 29.17 -45.99 11.24
C THR A 5 29.63 -44.56 10.97
N LEU A 6 29.53 -44.11 9.72
CA LEU A 6 29.69 -42.70 9.35
C LEU A 6 28.34 -42.01 9.51
N LEU A 7 28.18 -41.21 10.56
CA LEU A 7 27.09 -40.25 10.69
C LEU A 7 27.39 -39.04 9.80
N SER A 8 26.52 -38.79 8.84
CA SER A 8 26.54 -37.60 7.99
C SER A 8 26.22 -36.37 8.84
N LEU A 9 27.15 -35.42 8.87
CA LEU A 9 26.91 -34.09 9.42
C LEU A 9 26.63 -33.12 8.26
N SER A 10 25.43 -33.23 7.68
CA SER A 10 24.93 -32.20 6.76
C SER A 10 24.27 -31.10 7.60
N LEU A 11 25.09 -30.16 8.09
CA LEU A 11 24.60 -28.98 8.79
C LEU A 11 23.93 -28.06 7.78
N PHE A 12 22.60 -27.98 7.83
CA PHE A 12 21.80 -27.00 7.10
C PHE A 12 22.21 -25.59 7.56
N VAL A 13 22.92 -24.84 6.71
CA VAL A 13 23.04 -23.38 6.84
C VAL A 13 21.97 -22.75 5.96
N ALA A 14 20.75 -22.62 6.50
CA ALA A 14 19.67 -21.91 5.82
C ALA A 14 18.73 -21.26 6.85
N ALA A 15 19.24 -20.34 7.66
CA ALA A 15 18.37 -19.53 8.53
C ALA A 15 19.07 -18.25 9.00
N LEU A 16 19.33 -17.29 8.11
CA LEU A 16 19.69 -15.92 8.51
C LEU A 16 19.17 -14.85 7.55
N VAL A 17 18.08 -15.16 6.82
CA VAL A 17 17.31 -14.17 6.03
C VAL A 17 15.80 -14.17 6.37
N GLY A 18 15.31 -15.08 7.22
CA GLY A 18 13.94 -15.05 7.76
C GLY A 18 13.91 -14.27 9.07
N PRO A 19 12.83 -13.55 9.49
CA PRO A 19 11.43 -13.53 9.04
C PRO A 19 10.92 -12.14 8.56
N VAL A 20 11.79 -11.13 8.44
CA VAL A 20 11.37 -9.72 8.24
C VAL A 20 10.74 -9.48 6.87
N ALA A 21 11.24 -10.14 5.81
CA ALA A 21 10.71 -10.01 4.46
C ALA A 21 9.27 -10.59 4.31
N ALA A 22 8.93 -11.63 5.07
CA ALA A 22 7.59 -12.22 5.05
C ALA A 22 6.55 -11.32 5.73
N GLN A 23 6.95 -10.56 6.75
CA GLN A 23 6.09 -9.60 7.44
C GLN A 23 5.76 -8.39 6.54
N ALA A 24 6.75 -7.86 5.80
CA ALA A 24 6.52 -6.76 4.87
C ALA A 24 5.55 -7.14 3.73
N ALA A 25 5.67 -8.36 3.19
CA ALA A 25 4.77 -8.88 2.16
C ALA A 25 3.32 -9.07 2.65
N SER A 26 3.14 -9.43 3.93
CA SER A 26 1.80 -9.63 4.49
C SER A 26 1.08 -8.31 4.78
N TYR A 27 1.79 -7.26 5.23
CA TYR A 27 1.19 -5.92 5.35
C TYR A 27 0.69 -5.38 4.01
N GLN A 28 1.46 -5.56 2.94
CA GLN A 28 1.07 -5.14 1.59
C GLN A 28 -0.28 -5.71 1.17
N THR A 29 -0.54 -6.97 1.52
CA THR A 29 -1.75 -7.67 1.08
C THR A 29 -2.99 -7.26 1.88
N ILE A 30 -2.84 -6.86 3.15
CA ILE A 30 -3.97 -6.57 4.03
C ILE A 30 -4.22 -5.07 4.19
N LEU A 31 -3.16 -4.29 4.46
CA LEU A 31 -3.22 -2.84 4.69
C LEU A 31 -3.08 -2.06 3.37
N GLY A 32 -2.53 -2.66 2.30
CA GLY A 32 -2.45 -2.01 1.00
C GLY A 32 -3.81 -1.84 0.32
N GLY A 33 -3.94 -0.82 -0.53
CA GLY A 33 -5.07 -0.67 -1.44
C GLY A 33 -5.81 0.65 -1.33
N PHE A 34 -7.04 0.65 -1.82
CA PHE A 34 -7.87 1.85 -1.93
C PHE A 34 -8.67 2.11 -0.66
N TYR A 35 -8.77 3.37 -0.26
CA TYR A 35 -9.60 3.84 0.83
C TYR A 35 -10.42 5.04 0.38
N SER A 36 -11.61 5.22 0.96
CA SER A 36 -12.42 6.42 0.82
C SER A 36 -12.40 7.22 2.12
N ASP A 37 -12.16 8.52 1.99
CA ASP A 37 -12.25 9.50 3.07
C ASP A 37 -13.65 10.13 3.08
N PRO A 38 -14.51 9.85 4.06
CA PRO A 38 -15.91 10.29 4.05
C PRO A 38 -16.07 11.81 4.06
N ASN A 39 -15.07 12.58 4.52
CA ASN A 39 -15.13 14.04 4.52
C ASN A 39 -14.98 14.65 3.13
N HIS A 40 -14.41 13.89 2.19
CA HIS A 40 -14.08 14.35 0.84
C HIS A 40 -14.70 13.47 -0.26
N TYR A 41 -15.15 12.27 0.07
CA TYR A 41 -15.59 11.30 -0.92
C TYR A 41 -16.90 11.70 -1.59
N LYS A 42 -16.88 11.79 -2.93
CA LYS A 42 -18.07 11.99 -3.76
C LYS A 42 -18.22 10.82 -4.74
N PRO A 43 -19.33 10.06 -4.67
CA PRO A 43 -19.60 8.97 -5.61
C PRO A 43 -19.52 9.43 -7.07
N GLY A 44 -18.84 8.65 -7.91
CA GLY A 44 -18.65 8.97 -9.33
C GLY A 44 -17.53 9.97 -9.64
N SER A 45 -16.70 10.31 -8.66
CA SER A 45 -15.54 11.20 -8.83
C SER A 45 -14.26 10.58 -8.26
N LEU A 46 -13.13 11.27 -8.41
CA LEU A 46 -11.87 10.92 -7.74
C LEU A 46 -11.75 11.53 -6.33
N GLU A 47 -12.66 12.41 -5.94
CA GLU A 47 -12.61 13.12 -4.66
C GLU A 47 -12.61 12.14 -3.48
N GLY A 48 -11.79 12.41 -2.48
CA GLY A 48 -11.70 11.61 -1.27
C GLY A 48 -11.12 10.21 -1.46
N ILE A 49 -10.59 9.86 -2.63
CA ILE A 49 -9.91 8.57 -2.84
C ILE A 49 -8.49 8.65 -2.27
N ARG A 50 -8.05 7.56 -1.63
CA ARG A 50 -6.70 7.36 -1.09
C ARG A 50 -6.19 6.00 -1.54
N LEU A 51 -4.92 5.93 -1.91
CA LEU A 51 -4.21 4.69 -2.23
C LEU A 51 -3.07 4.53 -1.23
N LEU A 52 -3.09 3.46 -0.44
CA LEU A 52 -1.98 3.06 0.43
C LEU A 52 -1.10 2.06 -0.29
N GLY A 53 0.18 2.41 -0.47
CA GLY A 53 1.22 1.55 -1.04
C GLY A 53 2.46 1.48 -0.14
N PHE A 54 3.36 0.55 -0.45
CA PHE A 54 4.56 0.28 0.35
C PHE A 54 5.81 0.55 -0.50
N PRO A 55 6.38 1.76 -0.43
CA PRO A 55 7.56 2.13 -1.20
C PRO A 55 8.82 1.47 -0.63
N ASN A 56 9.83 1.18 -1.46
CA ASN A 56 11.11 0.63 -1.01
C ASN A 56 12.09 1.70 -0.49
N ALA A 57 11.60 2.86 -0.01
CA ALA A 57 12.37 4.11 0.07
C ALA A 57 12.44 4.77 1.47
N GLY A 58 12.63 3.98 2.54
CA GLY A 58 12.84 4.51 3.90
C GLY A 58 11.57 4.93 4.67
N GLU A 59 10.40 4.74 4.05
CA GLU A 59 9.07 4.82 4.67
C GLU A 59 8.48 3.41 4.69
N ASP A 60 7.65 3.07 5.69
CA ASP A 60 6.98 1.76 5.70
C ASP A 60 5.83 1.72 4.69
N PHE A 61 5.12 2.83 4.55
CA PHE A 61 4.05 3.01 3.57
C PHE A 61 3.97 4.46 3.10
N ALA A 62 3.20 4.69 2.04
CA ALA A 62 2.81 6.01 1.60
C ALA A 62 1.35 6.01 1.15
N PHE A 63 0.67 7.12 1.44
CA PHE A 63 -0.60 7.44 0.81
C PHE A 63 -0.39 8.32 -0.41
N THR A 64 -1.11 8.02 -1.48
CA THR A 64 -1.36 8.95 -2.58
C THR A 64 -2.86 9.20 -2.66
N GLY A 65 -3.31 10.45 -2.71
CA GLY A 65 -4.74 10.76 -2.68
C GLY A 65 -5.06 12.13 -3.26
N THR A 66 -6.36 12.43 -3.31
CA THR A 66 -6.89 13.73 -3.74
C THR A 66 -8.15 14.09 -2.96
N ASP A 67 -8.27 15.35 -2.55
CA ASP A 67 -9.45 15.81 -1.80
C ASP A 67 -10.55 16.35 -2.72
N ASP A 68 -10.17 16.87 -3.88
CA ASP A 68 -11.00 17.60 -4.83
C ASP A 68 -11.08 16.91 -6.21
N GLY A 69 -10.45 15.74 -6.34
CA GLY A 69 -10.43 14.94 -7.56
C GLY A 69 -9.51 15.50 -8.65
N GLN A 70 -8.78 16.57 -8.37
CA GLN A 70 -7.97 17.32 -9.33
C GLN A 70 -6.52 17.44 -8.87
N THR A 71 -6.32 17.79 -7.60
CA THR A 71 -5.00 17.97 -6.99
C THR A 71 -4.61 16.71 -6.24
N PHE A 72 -3.52 16.09 -6.67
CA PHE A 72 -2.98 14.88 -6.04
C PHE A 72 -1.84 15.21 -5.09
N TRP A 73 -1.82 14.53 -3.95
CA TRP A 73 -0.79 14.63 -2.94
C TRP A 73 -0.27 13.26 -2.56
N ARG A 74 0.94 13.22 -2.00
CA ARG A 74 1.58 12.03 -1.45
C ARG A 74 2.07 12.34 -0.04
N VAL A 75 1.84 11.43 0.90
CA VAL A 75 2.40 11.52 2.26
C VAL A 75 3.00 10.18 2.68
N GLY A 76 4.16 10.22 3.31
CA GLY A 76 4.81 9.05 3.89
C GLY A 76 4.26 8.70 5.26
N GLY A 77 4.46 7.45 5.68
CA GLY A 77 4.06 7.00 7.00
C GLY A 77 4.89 5.83 7.54
N LYS A 78 4.65 5.52 8.82
CA LYS A 78 5.33 4.46 9.56
C LYS A 78 4.33 3.58 10.31
N VAL A 79 4.65 2.30 10.43
CA VAL A 79 3.94 1.36 11.29
C VAL A 79 4.54 1.49 12.70
N LEU A 80 3.72 1.93 13.66
CA LEU A 80 4.14 2.12 15.04
C LEU A 80 4.04 0.83 15.86
N ASP A 81 2.98 0.05 15.63
CA ASP A 81 2.73 -1.22 16.31
C ASP A 81 1.86 -2.11 15.42
N ALA A 82 2.34 -3.31 15.14
CA ALA A 82 1.63 -4.31 14.35
C ALA A 82 1.51 -5.66 15.05
N SER A 83 1.62 -5.67 16.37
CA SER A 83 1.46 -6.87 17.20
C SER A 83 0.10 -7.56 17.01
N GLY A 84 -0.94 -6.82 16.63
CA GLY A 84 -2.26 -7.36 16.32
C GLY A 84 -2.38 -8.05 14.97
N PHE A 85 -1.42 -7.90 14.06
CA PHE A 85 -1.52 -8.42 12.70
C PHE A 85 -1.60 -9.96 12.64
N PRO A 86 -2.36 -10.58 11.69
CA PRO A 86 -3.21 -9.96 10.67
C PRO A 86 -4.65 -9.63 11.12
N ASN A 87 -5.07 -10.12 12.28
CA ASN A 87 -6.49 -10.16 12.67
C ASN A 87 -6.91 -9.08 13.67
N GLY A 88 -5.95 -8.34 14.21
CA GLY A 88 -6.09 -7.30 15.21
C GLY A 88 -5.61 -5.94 14.72
N PRO A 89 -5.73 -4.92 15.59
CA PRO A 89 -5.43 -3.55 15.21
C PRO A 89 -3.93 -3.34 14.90
N VAL A 90 -3.66 -2.43 13.96
CA VAL A 90 -2.31 -1.97 13.62
C VAL A 90 -2.25 -0.46 13.82
N LYS A 91 -1.33 0.04 14.64
CA LYS A 91 -1.10 1.48 14.83
C LYS A 91 -0.12 1.99 13.78
N LEU A 92 -0.44 3.14 13.21
CA LEU A 92 0.33 3.78 12.16
C LEU A 92 0.38 5.29 12.38
N THR A 93 1.36 5.95 11.78
CA THR A 93 1.47 7.41 11.71
C THR A 93 1.69 7.84 10.26
N ALA A 94 1.13 8.98 9.89
CA ALA A 94 1.33 9.60 8.57
C ALA A 94 1.73 11.07 8.72
N ASN A 95 2.63 11.52 7.85
CA ASN A 95 3.15 12.88 7.87
C ASN A 95 2.38 13.78 6.89
N PHE A 96 1.41 14.54 7.42
CA PHE A 96 0.63 15.48 6.63
C PHE A 96 1.22 16.89 6.58
N ALA A 97 2.47 17.11 7.04
CA ALA A 97 3.08 18.45 7.09
C ALA A 97 3.12 19.14 5.72
N GLU A 98 3.42 18.41 4.66
CA GLU A 98 3.45 18.95 3.29
C GLU A 98 2.05 19.33 2.77
N LYS A 99 0.99 18.82 3.41
CA LYS A 99 -0.41 19.19 3.17
C LYS A 99 -0.91 20.29 4.13
N GLY A 100 -0.04 20.82 4.99
CA GLY A 100 -0.40 21.77 6.05
C GLY A 100 -1.02 21.15 7.30
N GLY A 101 -0.98 19.82 7.43
CA GLY A 101 -1.41 19.07 8.61
C GLY A 101 -0.26 18.78 9.59
N PRO A 102 -0.54 18.04 10.68
CA PRO A 102 0.50 17.63 11.63
C PRO A 102 1.42 16.53 11.03
N PRO A 103 2.71 16.50 11.42
CA PRO A 103 3.68 15.52 10.91
C PRO A 103 3.53 14.12 11.50
N ASP A 104 2.85 13.98 12.63
CA ASP A 104 2.68 12.73 13.37
C ASP A 104 1.20 12.41 13.56
N PHE A 105 0.45 12.33 12.46
CA PHE A 105 -0.99 12.06 12.53
C PHE A 105 -1.23 10.57 12.74
N VAL A 106 -1.71 10.21 13.93
CA VAL A 106 -1.84 8.81 14.34
C VAL A 106 -3.15 8.22 13.86
N GLY A 107 -3.08 7.00 13.33
CA GLY A 107 -4.22 6.19 12.94
C GLY A 107 -4.13 4.77 13.48
N THR A 108 -5.29 4.11 13.56
CA THR A 108 -5.41 2.68 13.86
C THR A 108 -6.13 2.00 12.71
N TYR A 109 -5.44 1.07 12.05
CA TYR A 109 -6.06 0.16 11.10
C TYR A 109 -6.79 -0.96 11.84
N LEU A 110 -8.04 -1.19 11.46
CA LEU A 110 -8.94 -2.21 11.96
C LEU A 110 -9.23 -3.19 10.82
N PRO A 111 -8.72 -4.43 10.85
CA PRO A 111 -8.89 -5.39 9.75
C PRO A 111 -10.32 -5.95 9.62
N GLN A 112 -11.16 -5.78 10.64
CA GLN A 112 -12.52 -6.31 10.67
C GLN A 112 -13.44 -5.59 9.67
N ASN A 113 -14.51 -6.25 9.23
CA ASN A 113 -15.56 -5.68 8.37
C ASN A 113 -15.04 -4.99 7.10
N GLY A 114 -14.06 -5.61 6.42
CA GLY A 114 -13.53 -5.10 5.16
C GLY A 114 -12.31 -4.18 5.30
N GLY A 115 -11.90 -3.79 6.51
CA GLY A 115 -10.72 -2.97 6.73
C GLY A 115 -11.03 -1.47 6.78
N ALA A 116 -10.52 -0.77 7.79
CA ALA A 116 -10.63 0.68 7.89
C ALA A 116 -9.46 1.28 8.68
N ILE A 117 -9.10 2.53 8.40
CA ILE A 117 -8.17 3.31 9.22
C ILE A 117 -8.99 4.36 9.96
N VAL A 118 -8.93 4.34 11.29
CA VAL A 118 -9.54 5.35 12.15
C VAL A 118 -8.43 6.29 12.62
N TRP A 119 -8.52 7.54 12.21
CA TRP A 119 -7.56 8.58 12.57
C TRP A 119 -7.88 9.21 13.94
N GLN A 120 -6.90 9.90 14.52
CA GLN A 120 -7.02 10.55 15.83
C GLN A 120 -8.11 11.64 15.92
N ASP A 121 -8.59 12.15 14.79
CA ASP A 121 -9.73 13.08 14.68
C ASP A 121 -11.09 12.36 14.52
N ASN A 122 -11.10 11.02 14.63
CA ASN A 122 -12.23 10.14 14.35
C ASN A 122 -12.64 10.07 12.87
N ASN A 123 -11.87 10.64 11.93
CA ASN A 123 -12.09 10.40 10.53
C ASN A 123 -11.79 8.92 10.21
N LYS A 124 -12.76 8.23 9.61
CA LYS A 124 -12.69 6.80 9.34
C LYS A 124 -12.60 6.55 7.85
N TRP A 125 -11.40 6.20 7.38
CA TRP A 125 -11.15 5.85 6.00
C TRP A 125 -11.46 4.38 5.76
N VAL A 126 -12.42 4.08 4.89
CA VAL A 126 -12.90 2.71 4.66
C VAL A 126 -12.22 2.09 3.45
N GLN A 127 -11.62 0.91 3.63
CA GLN A 127 -10.93 0.21 2.56
C GLN A 127 -11.95 -0.32 1.53
N GLN A 128 -11.72 -0.01 0.26
CA GLN A 128 -12.61 -0.36 -0.85
C GLN A 128 -12.25 -1.74 -1.41
N LYS A 129 -12.42 -2.81 -0.60
CA LYS A 129 -12.10 -4.18 -1.02
C LYS A 129 -13.02 -4.71 -2.13
N GLU A 130 -14.31 -4.38 -2.07
CA GLU A 130 -15.29 -4.86 -3.06
C GLU A 130 -15.06 -4.27 -4.46
N ALA A 131 -14.64 -3.00 -4.55
CA ALA A 131 -14.30 -2.37 -5.82
C ALA A 131 -13.10 -3.07 -6.51
N MET A 132 -12.14 -3.56 -5.72
CA MET A 132 -10.96 -4.28 -6.22
C MET A 132 -11.25 -5.74 -6.57
N LEU A 133 -12.05 -6.43 -5.74
CA LEU A 133 -12.46 -7.81 -5.98
C LEU A 133 -13.38 -7.94 -7.20
N ASN A 134 -14.37 -7.06 -7.34
CA ASN A 134 -15.31 -7.08 -8.47
C ASN A 134 -14.62 -6.76 -9.81
N PHE A 135 -13.58 -5.92 -9.82
CA PHE A 135 -12.78 -5.70 -11.03
C PHE A 135 -11.90 -6.91 -11.38
N ALA A 136 -11.29 -7.55 -10.38
CA ALA A 136 -10.38 -8.67 -10.57
C ALA A 136 -11.09 -9.96 -11.05
N THR A 137 -12.34 -10.16 -10.65
CA THR A 137 -13.13 -11.35 -11.00
C THR A 137 -13.98 -11.19 -12.26
N GLN A 138 -14.14 -9.96 -12.78
CA GLN A 138 -14.86 -9.74 -14.04
C GLN A 138 -14.08 -10.24 -15.27
N PRO A 139 -14.76 -10.81 -16.27
CA PRO A 139 -14.16 -11.16 -17.57
C PRO A 139 -13.52 -9.91 -18.20
N ALA A 140 -12.36 -10.07 -18.82
CA ALA A 140 -11.61 -8.95 -19.41
C ALA A 140 -12.44 -8.11 -20.42
N ALA A 141 -13.43 -8.74 -21.07
CA ALA A 141 -14.34 -8.10 -22.02
C ALA A 141 -15.33 -7.12 -21.34
N ASP A 142 -15.76 -7.39 -20.11
CA ASP A 142 -16.74 -6.56 -19.38
C ASP A 142 -16.09 -5.41 -18.61
N ARG A 143 -14.78 -5.51 -18.33
CA ARG A 143 -13.99 -4.46 -17.66
C ARG A 143 -13.97 -3.14 -18.43
N PHE A 144 -14.15 -3.19 -19.76
CA PHE A 144 -14.14 -2.01 -20.63
C PHE A 144 -15.53 -1.42 -20.87
N SER A 145 -16.61 -2.21 -20.80
CA SER A 145 -17.95 -1.77 -21.20
C SER A 145 -18.70 -1.01 -20.10
N GLN A 146 -18.41 -1.28 -18.82
CA GLN A 146 -18.95 -0.52 -17.68
C GLN A 146 -17.89 0.28 -16.92
N GLY A 147 -16.61 0.15 -17.30
CA GLY A 147 -15.46 0.73 -16.62
C GLY A 147 -15.07 2.15 -17.05
N MET A 148 -15.89 2.90 -17.78
CA MET A 148 -15.50 4.28 -18.14
C MET A 148 -15.32 5.22 -16.93
N VAL A 149 -15.84 4.85 -15.74
CA VAL A 149 -15.59 5.60 -14.49
C VAL A 149 -14.51 4.96 -13.62
N SER A 150 -14.40 3.62 -13.57
CA SER A 150 -13.44 2.90 -12.70
C SER A 150 -12.11 2.53 -13.38
N GLY A 151 -12.10 2.32 -14.70
CA GLY A 151 -10.90 1.99 -15.48
C GLY A 151 -9.98 3.17 -15.70
N PHE A 152 -10.53 4.40 -15.71
CA PHE A 152 -9.73 5.63 -15.74
C PHE A 152 -8.91 5.80 -14.45
N ILE A 153 -9.46 5.42 -13.30
CA ILE A 153 -8.76 5.47 -12.01
C ILE A 153 -7.53 4.57 -12.04
N LEU A 154 -7.66 3.33 -12.52
CA LEU A 154 -6.52 2.41 -12.61
C LEU A 154 -5.50 2.82 -13.70
N ALA A 155 -5.96 3.32 -14.85
CA ALA A 155 -5.08 3.77 -15.93
C ALA A 155 -4.27 5.03 -15.56
N CYS A 156 -4.82 5.97 -14.78
CA CYS A 156 -4.08 7.13 -14.29
C CYS A 156 -2.95 6.74 -13.32
N PHE A 157 -3.15 5.72 -12.47
CA PHE A 157 -2.11 5.31 -11.50
C PHE A 157 -1.08 4.33 -12.08
N VAL A 158 -1.48 3.39 -12.96
CA VAL A 158 -0.53 2.51 -13.66
C VAL A 158 0.24 3.29 -14.73
N GLY A 159 -0.43 4.21 -15.44
CA GLY A 159 0.19 5.10 -16.41
C GLY A 159 1.19 6.07 -15.77
N GLY A 160 0.87 6.65 -14.60
CA GLY A 160 1.79 7.50 -13.84
C GLY A 160 3.04 6.77 -13.33
N LEU A 161 2.90 5.50 -12.92
CA LEU A 161 4.04 4.68 -12.49
C LEU A 161 4.96 4.28 -13.65
N LEU A 162 4.39 4.05 -14.85
CA LEU A 162 5.15 3.78 -16.08
C LEU A 162 5.81 5.04 -16.66
N PHE A 163 5.17 6.21 -16.55
CA PHE A 163 5.76 7.46 -17.05
C PHE A 163 6.90 7.99 -16.16
N TRP A 164 6.86 7.74 -14.84
CA TRP A 164 7.96 8.15 -13.96
C TRP A 164 9.23 7.31 -14.15
N ARG A 165 9.09 6.02 -14.45
CA ARG A 165 10.23 5.12 -14.74
C ARG A 165 11.01 5.48 -16.02
N MET A 166 10.47 6.33 -16.89
CA MET A 166 11.17 6.81 -18.09
C MET A 166 11.96 8.11 -17.87
N LYS A 167 11.69 8.88 -16.80
CA LYS A 167 12.33 10.20 -16.61
C LYS A 167 13.57 10.19 -15.69
N SER A 168 13.80 9.11 -14.93
CA SER A 168 14.96 8.99 -14.04
C SER A 168 16.18 8.30 -14.68
N GLY A 169 16.14 8.01 -15.99
CA GLY A 169 17.21 7.34 -16.74
C GLY A 169 17.78 8.19 -17.87
N GLY A 170 18.21 9.42 -17.58
CA GLY A 170 18.99 10.21 -18.54
C GLY A 170 20.47 9.78 -18.53
N PRO A 171 21.13 9.52 -19.68
CA PRO A 171 22.54 9.18 -19.72
C PRO A 171 23.40 10.36 -19.23
N ARG A 172 24.31 10.09 -18.29
CA ARG A 172 25.42 10.99 -17.97
C ARG A 172 26.37 11.03 -19.16
N SER A 173 26.24 12.02 -20.03
CA SER A 173 27.31 12.43 -20.94
C SER A 173 28.22 13.41 -20.19
N GLY A 174 29.30 12.88 -19.61
CA GLY A 174 30.43 13.68 -19.15
C GLY A 174 31.47 13.76 -20.27
N LEU A 175 31.52 14.91 -20.93
CA LEU A 175 32.73 15.44 -21.57
C LEU A 175 32.78 16.90 -21.12
N ASP A 176 33.69 17.17 -20.20
CA ASP A 176 34.56 18.35 -20.07
C ASP A 176 35.53 18.10 -18.91
#